data_AF-A0A2E7HQK6-F1
#
_entry.id   AF-A0A2E7HQK6-F1
#
_cell.length_a   1.000
_cell.length_b   1.000
_cell.length_c   1.000
_cell.angle_alpha   90.00
_cell.angle_beta   90.00
_cell.angle_gamma   90.00
#
_symmetry.space_group_name_H-M   'P 1'
#
loop_
_entity.id
_entity.type
_entity.pdbx_description
1 polymer ?
#
loop_
_entity_poly.entity_id
_entity_poly.type
_entity_poly.pdbx_seq_one_letter_code
_entity_poly.pdbx_strand_id
1 'polypeptide(L)'
;MAYRIKRYTQTQAKKFGVSVKPSKLKGKKLDVFKGDKKVASIGAYGMKDYPTYMELERKGKVPKGTAKERRRLYKIRHQKDRTKRGSAGFYADKLLW
;
A
#
# COMPACT_ATOMS: atom_id res chain seq x y z
N MET A 1 5.87 -14.71 -9.62
CA MET A 1 4.45 -14.70 -9.19
C MET A 1 3.96 -13.27 -9.08
N ALA A 2 2.76 -12.98 -9.60
CA ALA A 2 2.16 -11.65 -9.46
C ALA A 2 1.80 -11.36 -7.99
N TYR A 3 1.99 -10.13 -7.53
CA TYR A 3 1.62 -9.73 -6.17
C TYR A 3 0.11 -9.86 -5.95
N ARG A 4 -0.32 -10.63 -4.94
CA ARG A 4 -1.74 -10.77 -4.59
C ARG A 4 -2.23 -9.55 -3.80
N ILE A 5 -3.02 -8.71 -4.45
CA ILE A 5 -3.63 -7.53 -3.83
C ILE A 5 -4.58 -7.96 -2.71
N LYS A 6 -4.38 -7.42 -1.51
CA LYS A 6 -5.24 -7.70 -0.36
C LYS A 6 -6.54 -6.90 -0.43
N ARG A 7 -7.61 -7.43 0.16
CA ARG A 7 -8.95 -6.79 0.22
C ARG A 7 -8.90 -5.39 0.83
N TYR A 8 -8.02 -5.16 1.80
CA TYR A 8 -7.78 -3.82 2.39
C TYR A 8 -7.43 -2.80 1.31
N THR A 9 -6.42 -3.09 0.49
CA THR A 9 -5.94 -2.18 -0.57
C THR A 9 -7.04 -1.92 -1.61
N GLN A 10 -7.79 -2.94 -2.01
CA GLN A 10 -8.92 -2.76 -2.94
C GLN A 10 -10.02 -1.86 -2.34
N THR A 11 -10.31 -2.04 -1.05
CA THR A 11 -11.31 -1.23 -0.34
C THR A 11 -10.86 0.22 -0.23
N GLN A 12 -9.59 0.46 0.10
CA GLN A 12 -9.04 1.82 0.12
C GLN A 12 -9.05 2.44 -1.28
N ALA A 13 -8.67 1.69 -2.32
CA ALA A 13 -8.67 2.18 -3.70
C ALA A 13 -10.06 2.70 -4.11
N LYS A 14 -11.11 1.91 -3.82
CA LYS A 14 -12.50 2.31 -4.05
C LYS A 14 -12.87 3.60 -3.30
N LYS A 15 -12.45 3.76 -2.04
CA LYS A 15 -12.71 4.99 -1.26
C LYS A 15 -12.07 6.24 -1.87
N PHE A 16 -10.93 6.09 -2.53
CA PHE A 16 -10.22 7.20 -3.18
C PHE A 16 -10.56 7.34 -4.67
N GLY A 17 -11.55 6.59 -5.18
CA GLY A 17 -11.96 6.67 -6.58
C GLY A 17 -10.89 6.19 -7.57
N VAL A 18 -10.01 5.28 -7.14
CA VAL A 18 -8.94 4.71 -7.97
C VAL A 18 -9.08 3.20 -8.05
N SER A 19 -8.53 2.60 -9.11
CA SER A 19 -8.39 1.15 -9.22
C SER A 19 -6.92 0.74 -9.08
N VAL A 20 -6.67 -0.50 -8.67
CA VAL A 20 -5.33 -1.04 -8.49
C VAL A 20 -5.19 -2.37 -9.21
N LYS A 21 -4.06 -2.56 -9.89
CA LYS A 21 -3.69 -3.80 -10.56
C LYS A 21 -2.27 -4.19 -10.15
N PRO A 22 -1.88 -5.48 -10.20
CA PRO A 22 -0.50 -5.87 -9.97
C PRO A 22 0.42 -5.16 -10.96
N SER A 23 1.50 -4.56 -10.47
CA SER A 23 2.46 -3.85 -11.32
C SER A 23 3.25 -4.83 -12.18
N LYS A 24 3.50 -4.46 -13.43
CA LYS A 24 4.46 -5.14 -14.32
C LYS A 24 5.88 -4.60 -14.18
N LEU A 25 6.08 -3.43 -13.55
CA LEU A 25 7.39 -2.83 -13.34
C LEU A 25 8.20 -3.62 -12.32
N LYS A 26 9.47 -3.90 -12.67
CA LYS A 26 10.44 -4.54 -11.78
C LYS A 26 10.56 -3.73 -10.48
N GLY A 27 10.38 -4.40 -9.34
CA GLY A 27 10.50 -3.78 -8.02
C GLY A 27 9.26 -3.06 -7.50
N LYS A 28 8.15 -2.97 -8.26
CA LYS A 28 6.89 -2.38 -7.79
C LYS A 28 5.80 -3.43 -7.59
N LYS A 29 4.93 -3.23 -6.60
CA LYS A 29 3.82 -4.16 -6.27
C LYS A 29 2.56 -3.89 -7.07
N LEU A 30 2.15 -2.63 -7.15
CA LEU A 30 0.85 -2.22 -7.66
C LEU A 30 0.96 -1.03 -8.58
N ASP A 31 0.14 -1.03 -9.62
CA ASP A 31 -0.15 0.14 -10.43
C ASP A 31 -1.51 0.70 -10.01
N VAL A 32 -1.57 2.01 -9.83
CA VAL A 32 -2.77 2.78 -9.47
C VAL A 32 -3.29 3.46 -10.72
N PHE A 33 -4.59 3.34 -10.98
CA PHE A 33 -5.27 3.91 -12.12
C PHE A 33 -6.41 4.82 -11.65
N LYS A 34 -6.57 5.95 -12.34
CA LYS A 34 -7.72 6.83 -12.18
C LYS A 34 -8.45 6.84 -13.53
N GLY A 35 -9.59 6.16 -13.60
CA GLY A 35 -10.17 5.73 -14.88
C GLY A 35 -9.19 4.80 -15.61
N ASP A 36 -8.92 5.08 -16.87
CA ASP A 36 -8.00 4.30 -17.71
C ASP A 36 -6.54 4.75 -17.62
N LYS A 37 -6.28 5.90 -16.98
CA LYS A 37 -4.94 6.46 -16.87
C LYS A 37 -4.20 5.90 -15.66
N LYS A 38 -3.02 5.30 -15.89
CA LYS A 38 -2.07 4.94 -14.83
C LYS A 38 -1.51 6.22 -14.20
N VAL A 39 -1.70 6.39 -12.90
CA VAL A 39 -1.27 7.59 -12.15
C VAL A 39 -0.04 7.35 -11.27
N ALA A 40 0.17 6.11 -10.79
CA ALA A 40 1.31 5.79 -9.94
C ALA A 40 1.64 4.30 -9.96
N SER A 41 2.87 3.95 -9.59
CA SER A 41 3.27 2.58 -9.27
C SER A 41 3.83 2.55 -7.84
N ILE A 42 3.20 1.81 -6.94
CA ILE A 42 3.41 1.88 -5.49
C ILE A 42 3.81 0.54 -4.88
N GLY A 43 4.50 0.63 -3.73
CA GLY A 43 4.97 -0.51 -2.94
C GLY A 43 6.19 -1.20 -3.55
N ALA A 44 7.23 -1.45 -2.75
CA ALA A 44 8.41 -2.19 -3.18
C ALA A 44 8.14 -3.70 -3.15
N TYR A 45 8.50 -4.41 -4.23
CA TYR A 45 8.45 -5.86 -4.28
C TYR A 45 9.44 -6.44 -3.26
N GLY A 46 8.96 -7.28 -2.33
CA GLY A 46 9.75 -7.84 -1.21
C GLY A 46 9.53 -7.15 0.15
N MET A 47 8.99 -5.93 0.19
CA MET A 47 8.69 -5.24 1.45
C MET A 47 7.29 -5.59 1.95
N LYS A 48 7.09 -5.77 3.26
CA LYS A 48 5.76 -5.95 3.86
C LYS A 48 5.02 -4.61 3.96
N ASP A 49 3.70 -4.65 3.82
CA ASP A 49 2.80 -3.50 3.96
C ASP A 49 1.82 -3.71 5.13
N TYR A 50 1.03 -2.70 5.46
CA TYR A 50 0.09 -2.76 6.58
C TYR A 50 -0.87 -3.98 6.53
N PRO A 51 -1.53 -4.32 5.41
CA PRO A 51 -2.37 -5.50 5.37
C PRO A 51 -1.60 -6.82 5.54
N THR A 52 -0.34 -6.88 5.11
CA THR A 52 0.52 -8.03 5.42
C THR A 52 0.80 -8.14 6.91
N TYR A 53 1.11 -7.03 7.59
CA TYR A 53 1.33 -7.05 9.04
C TYR A 53 0.06 -7.39 9.82
N MET A 54 -1.11 -6.87 9.42
CA MET A 54 -2.39 -7.24 10.04
C MET A 54 -2.66 -8.75 9.92
N GLU A 55 -2.32 -9.36 8.79
CA GLU A 55 -2.45 -10.81 8.61
C GLU A 55 -1.46 -11.57 9.48
N LEU A 56 -0.21 -11.10 9.60
CA LEU A 56 0.80 -11.72 10.47
C LEU A 56 0.40 -11.64 11.95
N GLU A 57 -0.14 -10.51 12.40
CA GLU A 57 -0.68 -10.33 13.75
C GLU A 57 -1.83 -11.32 14.01
N ARG A 58 -2.78 -11.43 13.07
CA ARG A 58 -3.91 -12.37 13.19
C ARG A 58 -3.45 -13.82 13.28
N LYS A 59 -2.33 -14.16 12.63
CA LYS A 59 -1.71 -15.49 12.67
C LYS A 59 -0.77 -15.70 13.85
N GLY A 60 -0.61 -14.71 14.74
CA GLY A 60 0.33 -14.79 15.87
C GLY A 60 1.81 -14.81 15.47
N LYS A 61 2.14 -14.48 14.21
CA LYS A 61 3.54 -14.49 13.71
C LYS A 61 4.34 -13.26 14.13
N VAL A 62 3.66 -12.22 14.60
CA VAL A 62 4.26 -11.00 15.17
C VAL A 62 3.41 -10.54 16.36
N PRO A 63 3.97 -9.79 17.33
CA PRO A 63 3.22 -9.28 18.47
C PRO A 63 2.06 -8.36 18.06
N LYS A 64 0.96 -8.40 18.83
CA LYS A 64 -0.18 -7.50 18.66
C LYS A 64 0.28 -6.04 18.76
N GLY A 65 -0.04 -5.23 17.75
CA GLY A 65 0.36 -3.82 17.67
C GLY A 65 1.49 -3.54 16.67
N THR A 66 2.22 -4.56 16.22
CA THR A 66 3.24 -4.46 15.17
C THR A 66 2.73 -3.74 13.91
N ALA A 67 1.54 -4.05 13.41
CA ALA A 67 0.99 -3.45 12.20
C ALA A 67 0.73 -1.95 12.40
N LYS A 68 0.16 -1.58 13.55
CA LYS A 68 -0.13 -0.17 13.89
C LYS A 68 1.16 0.62 14.05
N GLU A 69 2.17 0.04 14.69
CA GLU A 69 3.47 0.70 14.88
C GLU A 69 4.23 0.85 13.56
N ARG A 70 4.30 -0.21 12.74
CA ARG A 70 4.90 -0.14 11.41
C ARG A 70 4.22 0.90 10.53
N ARG A 71 2.89 1.01 10.63
CA ARG A 71 2.13 2.05 9.96
C ARG A 71 2.53 3.43 10.47
N ARG A 72 2.53 3.69 11.78
CA ARG A 72 2.96 4.97 12.37
C ARG A 72 4.36 5.37 11.89
N LEU A 73 5.34 4.47 11.97
CA LEU A 73 6.72 4.71 11.52
C LEU A 73 6.80 5.01 10.02
N TYR A 74 5.99 4.33 9.20
CA TYR A 74 5.88 4.66 7.79
C TYR A 74 5.39 6.11 7.59
N LYS A 75 4.33 6.51 8.30
CA LYS A 75 3.77 7.86 8.21
C LYS A 75 4.79 8.94 8.57
N ILE A 76 5.55 8.72 9.65
CA ILE A 76 6.59 9.65 10.11
C ILE A 76 7.67 9.81 9.04
N ARG A 77 8.22 8.70 8.52
CA ARG A 77 9.30 8.75 7.51
C ARG A 77 8.87 9.37 6.19
N HIS A 78 7.60 9.24 5.82
CA HIS A 78 7.07 9.69 4.53
C HIS A 78 6.22 10.97 4.67
N GLN A 79 6.39 11.77 5.73
CA GLN A 79 5.58 12.98 5.93
C GLN A 79 5.72 14.01 4.80
N LYS A 80 6.90 14.09 4.19
CA LYS A 80 7.21 15.03 3.10
C LYS A 80 6.47 14.71 1.79
N ASP A 81 6.16 13.45 1.52
CA ASP A 81 5.59 12.97 0.25
C ASP A 81 4.17 12.41 0.40
N ARG A 82 3.81 11.79 1.54
CA ARG A 82 2.48 11.20 1.78
C ARG A 82 1.32 12.19 1.74
N THR A 83 1.60 13.47 1.94
CA THR A 83 0.59 14.55 1.98
C THR A 83 0.33 15.15 0.59
N LYS A 84 1.20 14.89 -0.39
CA LYS A 84 1.07 15.41 -1.76
C LYS A 84 0.04 14.60 -2.54
N ARG A 85 -1.22 15.05 -2.55
CA ARG A 85 -2.35 14.38 -3.22
C ARG A 85 -2.00 14.04 -4.68
N GLY A 86 -2.33 12.82 -5.09
CA GLY A 86 -2.05 12.34 -6.45
C GLY A 86 -0.62 11.85 -6.68
N SER A 87 0.31 12.03 -5.73
CA SER A 87 1.65 11.48 -5.83
C SER A 87 1.70 9.98 -5.49
N ALA A 88 2.79 9.31 -5.89
CA ALA A 88 3.04 7.92 -5.52
C ALA A 88 3.11 7.72 -3.99
N GLY A 89 3.68 8.67 -3.25
CA GLY A 89 3.75 8.64 -1.78
C GLY A 89 2.37 8.73 -1.13
N PHE A 90 1.49 9.59 -1.67
CA PHE A 90 0.10 9.67 -1.22
C PHE A 90 -0.66 8.36 -1.43
N TYR A 91 -0.61 7.78 -2.63
CA TYR A 91 -1.29 6.50 -2.87
C TYR A 91 -0.66 5.35 -2.07
N ALA A 92 0.65 5.35 -1.85
CA ALA A 92 1.30 4.35 -1.00
C ALA A 92 0.80 4.44 0.45
N ASP A 93 0.67 5.63 1.03
CA ASP A 93 0.05 5.81 2.35
C ASP A 93 -1.39 5.30 2.34
N LYS A 94 -2.22 5.80 1.44
CA LYS A 94 -3.66 5.52 1.49
C LYS A 94 -4.02 4.07 1.19
N LEU A 95 -3.28 3.40 0.31
CA LEU A 95 -3.63 2.07 -0.18
C LEU A 95 -2.86 0.93 0.50
N LEU A 96 -1.65 1.21 1.00
CA LEU A 96 -0.75 0.20 1.58
C LEU A 96 -0.42 0.44 3.07
N TRP A 97 -0.67 1.64 3.62
CA TRP A 97 -0.36 1.99 5.01
C TRP A 97 -1.56 2.64 5.74
#